data_AF-A0A954HFL3-F1
#
_entry.id   AF-A0A954HFL3-F1
#
_cell.length_a   1.000
_cell.length_b   1.000
_cell.length_c   1.000
_cell.angle_alpha   90.00
_cell.angle_beta   90.00
_cell.angle_gamma   90.00
#
_symmetry.space_group_name_H-M   'P 1'
#
loop_
_entity.id
_entity.type
_entity.pdbx_description
1 polymer ?
#
loop_
_entity_poly.entity_id
_entity_poly.type
_entity_poly.pdbx_seq_one_letter_code
_entity_poly.pdbx_strand_id
1 'polypeptide(L)'
;MITRFLITWSRFAFSSWVGAAVLFVVVAVREVELGGFESPIRDQLALLRFPPYYAFGFTLVGSGLASLLLATFLGESNKSCSALKSCGCMRFPIFVALATIALIGVDYVWVYLPLESLITPPGSPKSPEFMSLHKASKYINMVHVGLAMVVAWRLNWPVAPRTASVDVDASPKVEA
;
A
#
# COMPACT_ATOMS: atom_id res chain seq x y z
N MET A 1 -18.27 -10.66 -12.91
CA MET A 1 -18.49 -9.77 -11.74
C MET A 1 -17.37 -9.89 -10.71
N ILE A 2 -16.97 -11.10 -10.31
CA ILE A 2 -15.93 -11.37 -9.31
C ILE A 2 -14.61 -10.63 -9.58
N THR A 3 -14.02 -10.75 -10.78
CA THR A 3 -12.74 -10.09 -11.10
C THR A 3 -12.78 -8.57 -10.97
N ARG A 4 -13.91 -7.94 -11.33
CA ARG A 4 -14.09 -6.48 -11.17
C ARG A 4 -14.13 -6.10 -9.70
N PHE A 5 -14.86 -6.87 -8.89
CA PHE A 5 -14.90 -6.68 -7.44
C PHE A 5 -13.52 -6.80 -6.81
N LEU A 6 -12.74 -7.83 -7.15
CA LEU A 6 -11.38 -8.04 -6.63
C LEU A 6 -10.42 -6.90 -6.98
N ILE A 7 -10.49 -6.38 -8.21
CA ILE A 7 -9.69 -5.20 -8.62
C ILE A 7 -10.13 -3.96 -7.86
N THR A 8 -11.44 -3.74 -7.71
CA THR A 8 -11.98 -2.62 -6.91
C THR A 8 -11.56 -2.71 -5.45
N TRP A 9 -11.59 -3.90 -4.85
CA TRP A 9 -11.11 -4.13 -3.49
C TRP A 9 -9.63 -3.81 -3.37
N SER A 10 -8.81 -4.26 -4.33
CA SER A 10 -7.38 -3.96 -4.35
C SER A 10 -7.13 -2.44 -4.39
N ARG A 11 -7.84 -1.71 -5.25
CA ARG A 11 -7.77 -0.23 -5.33
C ARG A 11 -8.11 0.42 -3.99
N PHE A 12 -9.21 -0.01 -3.37
CA PHE A 12 -9.63 0.48 -2.08
C PHE A 12 -8.57 0.21 -1.02
N ALA A 13 -8.11 -1.04 -0.88
CA ALA A 13 -7.22 -1.45 0.19
C ALA A 13 -5.87 -0.70 0.16
N PHE A 14 -5.23 -0.58 -1.01
CA PHE A 14 -3.97 0.16 -1.13
C PHE A 14 -4.16 1.67 -0.87
N SER A 15 -5.24 2.26 -1.38
CA SER A 15 -5.52 3.69 -1.15
C SER A 15 -5.82 3.99 0.33
N SER A 16 -6.60 3.12 0.97
CA SER A 16 -6.95 3.20 2.39
C SER A 16 -5.72 3.02 3.28
N TRP A 17 -4.79 2.12 2.94
CA TRP A 17 -3.54 1.97 3.69
C TRP A 17 -2.69 3.23 3.63
N VAL A 18 -2.49 3.78 2.43
CA VAL A 18 -1.73 5.04 2.25
C VAL A 18 -2.36 6.17 3.07
N GLY A 19 -3.68 6.34 3.01
CA GLY A 19 -4.39 7.35 3.79
C GLY A 19 -4.23 7.15 5.30
N ALA A 20 -4.44 5.93 5.79
CA ALA A 20 -4.28 5.60 7.20
C ALA A 20 -2.85 5.83 7.70
N ALA A 21 -1.83 5.45 6.91
CA ALA A 21 -0.44 5.65 7.26
C ALA A 21 -0.05 7.13 7.33
N VAL A 22 -0.53 7.94 6.39
CA VAL A 22 -0.31 9.40 6.43
C VAL A 22 -0.97 10.01 7.66
N LEU A 23 -2.21 9.65 7.97
CA LEU A 23 -2.91 10.12 9.17
C LEU A 23 -2.16 9.74 10.45
N PHE A 24 -1.68 8.50 10.54
CA PHE A 24 -0.87 8.04 11.65
C PHE A 24 0.38 8.89 11.85
N VAL A 25 1.13 9.17 10.77
CA VAL A 25 2.34 9.99 10.82
C VAL A 25 2.02 11.43 11.22
N VAL A 26 0.96 12.04 10.67
CA VAL A 26 0.55 13.41 11.00
C VAL A 26 0.21 13.52 12.49
N VAL A 27 -0.56 12.57 13.03
CA VAL A 27 -0.90 12.53 14.46
C VAL A 27 0.35 12.35 15.31
N ALA A 28 1.21 11.40 14.97
CA ALA A 28 2.44 11.13 15.73
C ALA A 28 3.40 12.32 15.74
N VAL A 29 3.58 13.03 14.61
CA VAL A 29 4.45 14.21 14.53
C VAL A 29 3.88 15.36 15.37
N ARG A 30 2.59 15.64 15.26
CA ARG A 30 1.91 16.70 16.02
C ARG A 30 2.11 16.54 17.52
N GLU A 31 2.07 15.32 18.03
CA GLU A 31 2.25 15.05 19.46
C GLU A 31 3.68 15.28 19.96
N VAL A 32 4.67 15.01 19.12
CA VAL A 32 6.07 15.28 19.44
C VAL A 32 6.33 16.79 19.47
N GLU A 33 5.78 17.52 18.49
CA GLU A 33 5.95 18.97 18.33
C GLU A 33 5.22 19.79 19.39
N LEU A 34 4.02 19.39 19.80
CA LEU A 34 3.22 20.13 20.79
C LEU A 34 3.79 20.06 22.21
N GLY A 35 4.86 19.29 22.45
CA GLY A 35 5.63 19.32 23.70
C GLY A 35 4.89 18.83 24.95
N GLY A 36 3.61 18.46 24.85
CA GLY A 36 2.75 18.19 26.01
C GLY A 36 2.92 16.81 26.66
N PHE A 37 3.69 15.90 26.06
CA PHE A 37 3.89 14.54 26.58
C PHE A 37 5.31 14.33 27.08
N GLU A 38 5.44 13.93 28.35
CA GLU A 38 6.71 13.46 28.91
C GLU A 38 7.21 12.19 28.19
N SER A 39 8.52 11.93 28.24
CA SER A 39 9.14 10.76 27.60
C SER A 39 8.43 9.42 27.90
N PRO A 40 7.96 9.14 29.14
CA PRO A 40 7.26 7.90 29.42
C PRO A 40 5.90 7.78 28.71
N ILE A 41 5.16 8.89 28.58
CA ILE A 41 3.85 8.88 27.92
C ILE A 41 4.02 8.65 26.41
N ARG A 42 5.06 9.25 25.80
CA ARG A 42 5.40 9.02 24.39
C ARG A 42 5.71 7.55 24.10
N ASP A 43 6.43 6.91 25.00
CA ASP A 43 6.76 5.48 24.90
C ASP A 43 5.50 4.60 25.02
N GLN A 44 4.62 4.90 25.97
CA GLN A 44 3.34 4.20 26.09
C GLN A 44 2.45 4.35 24.86
N LEU A 45 2.37 5.57 24.30
CA LEU A 45 1.62 5.83 23.08
C LEU A 45 2.20 5.05 21.89
N ALA A 46 3.52 4.95 21.79
CA ALA A 46 4.16 4.13 20.76
C ALA A 46 3.76 2.65 20.93
N LEU A 47 3.92 2.08 22.12
CA LEU A 47 3.58 0.69 22.42
C LEU A 47 2.10 0.37 22.14
N LEU A 48 1.19 1.32 22.37
CA LEU A 48 -0.24 1.12 22.13
C LEU A 48 -0.61 1.21 20.63
N ARG A 49 0.10 2.01 19.84
CA ARG A 49 -0.32 2.40 18.48
C ARG A 49 0.38 1.64 17.37
N PHE A 50 1.63 1.24 17.57
CA PHE A 50 2.35 0.49 16.54
C PHE A 50 1.73 -0.88 16.25
N PRO A 51 1.30 -1.70 17.24
CA PRO A 51 0.64 -2.97 16.95
C PRO A 51 -0.60 -2.85 16.03
N PRO A 52 -1.60 -1.98 16.30
CA PRO A 52 -2.72 -1.81 15.39
C PRO A 52 -2.31 -1.20 14.04
N TYR A 53 -1.29 -0.33 13.99
CA TYR A 53 -0.74 0.18 12.73
C TYR A 53 -0.24 -0.95 11.83
N TYR A 54 0.58 -1.86 12.37
CA TYR A 54 1.08 -3.02 11.62
C TYR A 54 -0.05 -3.98 11.24
N ALA A 55 -0.96 -4.28 12.17
CA ALA A 55 -2.10 -5.16 11.90
C ALA A 55 -2.96 -4.63 10.74
N PHE A 56 -3.22 -3.31 10.72
CA PHE A 56 -3.97 -2.66 9.66
C PHE A 56 -3.22 -2.69 8.33
N GLY A 57 -1.91 -2.43 8.35
CA GLY A 57 -1.03 -2.52 7.18
C GLY A 57 -1.01 -3.90 6.56
N PHE A 58 -0.75 -4.94 7.35
CA PHE A 58 -0.79 -6.33 6.88
C PHE A 58 -2.15 -6.71 6.31
N THR A 59 -3.23 -6.32 6.97
CA THR A 59 -4.60 -6.69 6.55
C THR A 59 -4.96 -6.03 5.22
N LEU A 60 -4.76 -4.72 5.08
CA LEU A 60 -5.11 -4.01 3.85
C LEU A 60 -4.17 -4.37 2.70
N VAL A 61 -2.86 -4.30 2.90
CA VAL A 61 -1.89 -4.62 1.84
C VAL A 61 -2.00 -6.10 1.45
N GLY A 62 -2.15 -7.00 2.43
CA GLY A 62 -2.26 -8.44 2.19
C GLY A 62 -3.55 -8.82 1.46
N SER A 63 -4.70 -8.31 1.91
CA SER A 63 -5.98 -8.59 1.23
C SER A 63 -6.05 -7.94 -0.16
N GLY A 64 -5.46 -6.76 -0.34
CA GLY A 64 -5.31 -6.10 -1.63
C GLY A 64 -4.43 -6.92 -2.59
N LEU A 65 -3.28 -7.39 -2.13
CA LEU A 65 -2.40 -8.27 -2.92
C LEU A 65 -3.08 -9.60 -3.27
N ALA A 66 -3.72 -10.26 -2.31
CA ALA A 66 -4.43 -11.52 -2.54
C ALA A 66 -5.54 -11.34 -3.59
N SER A 67 -6.28 -10.23 -3.51
CA SER A 67 -7.32 -9.90 -4.48
C SER A 67 -6.74 -9.62 -5.87
N LEU A 68 -5.58 -8.96 -5.95
CA LEU A 68 -4.89 -8.67 -7.20
C LEU A 68 -4.37 -9.95 -7.88
N LEU A 69 -3.78 -10.86 -7.10
CA LEU A 69 -3.33 -12.17 -7.56
C LEU A 69 -4.52 -13.01 -8.06
N LEU A 70 -5.59 -13.10 -7.28
CA LEU A 70 -6.78 -13.86 -7.64
C LEU A 70 -7.48 -13.28 -8.88
N ALA A 71 -7.55 -11.95 -9.00
CA ALA A 71 -8.10 -11.29 -10.18
C ALA A 71 -7.29 -11.62 -11.44
N THR A 72 -5.97 -11.69 -11.32
CA THR A 72 -5.07 -12.03 -12.43
C THR A 72 -5.25 -13.49 -12.84
N PHE A 73 -5.25 -14.41 -11.87
CA PHE A 73 -5.46 -15.85 -12.10
C PHE A 73 -6.82 -16.15 -12.76
N LEU A 74 -7.91 -15.56 -12.26
CA LEU A 74 -9.24 -15.74 -12.83
C LEU A 74 -9.42 -15.03 -14.18
N GLY A 75 -8.67 -13.94 -14.42
CA GLY A 75 -8.74 -13.14 -15.65
C GLY A 75 -8.10 -13.82 -16.86
N GLU A 76 -7.03 -14.59 -16.66
CA GLU A 76 -6.36 -15.36 -17.72
C GLU A 76 -7.26 -16.44 -18.34
N SER A 77 -8.21 -16.96 -17.56
CA SER A 77 -9.14 -18.00 -18.01
C SER A 77 -10.22 -17.47 -18.97
N ASN A 78 -10.51 -16.15 -18.96
CA ASN A 78 -11.63 -15.58 -19.69
C ASN A 78 -11.18 -14.59 -20.79
N LYS A 79 -11.14 -15.05 -22.04
CA LYS A 79 -10.62 -14.31 -23.22
C LYS A 79 -11.34 -12.98 -23.53
N SER A 80 -12.47 -12.68 -22.87
CA SER A 80 -13.33 -11.52 -23.12
C SER A 80 -13.05 -10.30 -22.22
N CYS A 81 -12.20 -10.41 -21.19
CA CYS A 81 -11.89 -9.26 -20.32
C CYS A 81 -10.86 -8.31 -20.96
N SER A 82 -11.35 -7.47 -21.88
CA SER A 82 -10.66 -6.30 -22.45
C SER A 82 -9.94 -5.43 -21.40
N ALA A 83 -10.47 -5.32 -20.18
CA ALA A 83 -9.90 -4.55 -19.09
C ALA A 83 -8.57 -5.13 -18.54
N LEU A 84 -8.38 -6.45 -18.61
CA LEU A 84 -7.14 -7.13 -18.22
C LEU A 84 -6.16 -7.28 -19.39
N LYS A 85 -6.63 -7.30 -20.64
CA LYS A 85 -5.74 -7.54 -21.81
C LYS A 85 -4.83 -6.37 -22.21
N SER A 86 -5.08 -5.16 -21.70
CA SER A 86 -4.08 -4.08 -21.80
C SER A 86 -2.91 -4.28 -20.80
N CYS A 87 -2.97 -5.34 -19.96
CA CYS A 87 -2.06 -5.56 -18.85
C CYS A 87 -0.91 -6.55 -19.14
N GLY A 88 0.05 -6.12 -19.95
CA GLY A 88 1.45 -6.30 -19.52
C GLY A 88 1.75 -5.54 -18.21
N CYS A 89 0.89 -4.57 -17.86
CA CYS A 89 0.99 -3.66 -16.72
C CYS A 89 0.61 -4.19 -15.33
N MET A 90 0.04 -5.40 -15.16
CA MET A 90 -0.40 -5.89 -13.82
C MET A 90 0.69 -6.64 -13.04
N ARG A 91 1.71 -7.14 -13.73
CA ARG A 91 2.87 -7.77 -13.06
C ARG A 91 3.63 -6.78 -12.20
N PHE A 92 3.82 -5.56 -12.71
CA PHE A 92 4.50 -4.48 -11.98
C PHE A 92 3.87 -4.17 -10.61
N PRO A 93 2.57 -3.81 -10.50
CA PRO A 93 1.95 -3.53 -9.20
C PRO A 93 1.92 -4.76 -8.29
N ILE A 94 1.88 -6.00 -8.81
CA ILE A 94 2.01 -7.21 -8.00
C ILE A 94 3.40 -7.29 -7.35
N PHE A 95 4.48 -7.10 -8.12
CA PHE A 95 5.84 -7.12 -7.57
C PHE A 95 6.06 -6.00 -6.55
N VAL A 96 5.56 -4.81 -6.83
CA VAL A 96 5.64 -3.68 -5.90
C VAL A 96 4.83 -3.97 -4.62
N ALA A 97 3.63 -4.54 -4.73
CA ALA A 97 2.82 -4.94 -3.58
C ALA A 97 3.48 -6.03 -2.72
N LEU A 98 4.13 -7.02 -3.36
CA LEU A 98 4.92 -8.03 -2.67
C LEU A 98 6.09 -7.40 -1.90
N ALA A 99 6.81 -6.46 -2.52
CA ALA A 99 7.89 -5.73 -1.86
C ALA A 99 7.36 -4.89 -0.69
N THR A 100 6.21 -4.23 -0.84
CA THR A 100 5.55 -3.49 0.24
C THR A 100 5.27 -4.38 1.45
N ILE A 101 4.60 -5.53 1.26
CA ILE A 101 4.25 -6.38 2.40
C ILE A 101 5.46 -7.06 3.04
N ALA A 102 6.47 -7.39 2.24
CA ALA A 102 7.75 -7.88 2.76
C ALA A 102 8.44 -6.83 3.64
N LEU A 103 8.46 -5.57 3.22
CA LEU A 103 9.03 -4.48 4.02
C LEU A 103 8.27 -4.23 5.32
N ILE A 104 6.93 -4.32 5.32
CA ILE A 104 6.14 -4.26 6.56
C ILE A 104 6.54 -5.41 7.50
N GLY A 105 6.72 -6.62 6.96
CA GLY A 105 7.25 -7.79 7.68
C GLY A 105 8.62 -7.56 8.31
N VAL A 106 9.55 -7.05 7.50
CA VAL A 106 10.92 -6.73 7.93
C VAL A 106 10.93 -5.66 9.02
N ASP A 107 10.17 -4.58 8.84
CA ASP A 107 10.06 -3.50 9.84
C ASP A 107 9.51 -4.06 11.16
N TYR A 108 8.45 -4.87 11.09
CA TYR A 108 7.83 -5.45 12.28
C TYR A 108 8.81 -6.34 13.07
N VAL A 109 9.42 -7.32 12.40
CA VAL A 109 10.22 -8.35 13.08
C VAL A 109 11.60 -7.84 13.49
N TRP A 110 12.28 -7.08 12.62
CA TRP A 110 13.68 -6.71 12.84
C TRP A 110 13.88 -5.30 13.36
N VAL A 111 12.84 -4.46 13.37
CA VAL A 111 12.97 -3.08 13.84
C VAL A 111 12.01 -2.79 14.99
N TYR A 112 10.72 -3.04 14.81
CA TYR A 112 9.71 -2.75 15.84
C TYR A 112 9.87 -3.62 17.09
N LEU A 113 9.97 -4.95 16.97
CA LEU A 113 10.10 -5.81 18.15
C LEU A 113 11.36 -5.49 19.00
N PRO A 114 12.56 -5.26 18.40
CA PRO A 114 13.70 -4.79 19.17
C PRO A 114 13.51 -3.37 19.75
N LEU A 115 12.82 -2.48 19.02
CA LEU A 115 12.57 -1.12 19.51
C LEU A 115 11.58 -1.10 20.69
N GLU A 116 10.58 -1.98 20.67
CA GLU A 116 9.62 -2.22 21.75
C GLU A 116 10.31 -2.67 23.04
N SER A 117 11.26 -3.59 22.94
CA SER A 117 11.99 -4.08 24.14
C SER A 117 12.86 -2.97 24.76
N LEU A 118 13.44 -2.08 23.95
CA LEU A 118 14.26 -0.95 24.42
C LEU A 118 13.45 0.18 25.09
N ILE A 119 12.14 0.26 24.83
CA ILE A 119 11.25 1.25 25.44
C ILE A 119 10.38 0.64 26.55
N THR A 120 10.63 -0.62 26.92
CA THR A 120 9.91 -1.34 27.98
C THR A 120 10.86 -1.58 29.17
N PRO A 121 10.57 -1.04 30.37
CA PRO A 121 9.42 -0.22 30.71
C PRO A 121 9.50 1.21 30.14
N PRO A 122 8.33 1.87 29.94
CA PRO A 122 8.27 3.24 29.43
C PRO A 122 9.11 4.22 30.25
N GLY A 123 9.78 5.17 29.59
CA GLY A 123 10.65 6.14 30.24
C GLY A 123 12.10 5.68 30.40
N SER A 124 12.46 4.52 29.86
CA SER A 124 13.84 4.04 29.82
C SER A 124 14.75 5.00 29.04
N PRO A 125 16.01 5.21 29.46
CA PRO A 125 16.97 6.07 28.75
C PRO A 125 17.14 5.61 27.30
N LYS A 126 17.10 6.56 26.36
CA LYS A 126 17.25 6.25 24.93
C LYS A 126 18.71 5.93 24.60
N SER A 127 18.97 4.65 24.33
CA SER A 127 20.29 4.18 23.92
C SER A 127 20.63 4.61 22.48
N PRO A 128 21.92 4.59 22.08
CA PRO A 128 22.31 4.77 20.68
C PRO A 128 21.65 3.74 19.74
N GLU A 129 21.43 2.53 20.24
CA GLU A 129 20.72 1.46 19.52
C GLU A 129 19.26 1.84 19.24
N PHE A 130 18.55 2.39 20.23
CA PHE A 130 17.20 2.90 20.05
C PHE A 130 17.16 3.95 18.93
N MET A 131 18.11 4.89 18.91
CA MET A 131 18.16 5.94 17.89
C MET A 131 18.39 5.37 16.48
N SER A 132 19.24 4.34 16.38
CA SER A 132 19.50 3.65 15.11
C SER A 132 18.24 2.94 14.60
N LEU A 133 17.59 2.13 15.44
CA LEU A 133 16.36 1.40 15.10
C LEU A 133 15.20 2.36 14.80
N HIS A 134 15.05 3.42 15.57
CA HIS A 134 14.02 4.44 15.33
C HIS A 134 14.21 5.11 13.96
N LYS A 135 15.46 5.45 13.60
CA LYS A 135 15.78 6.02 12.29
C LYS A 135 15.53 4.99 11.17
N ALA A 136 15.89 3.73 11.37
CA ALA A 136 15.61 2.65 10.43
C ALA A 136 14.11 2.50 10.17
N SER A 137 13.30 2.44 11.23
CA SER A 137 11.84 2.31 11.12
C SER A 137 11.22 3.48 10.35
N LYS A 138 11.70 4.72 10.56
CA LYS A 138 11.23 5.88 9.80
C LYS A 138 11.45 5.72 8.29
N TYR A 139 12.64 5.26 7.87
CA TYR A 139 12.93 5.06 6.46
C TYR A 139 12.18 3.89 5.86
N ILE A 140 12.11 2.76 6.57
CA ILE A 140 11.37 1.59 6.08
C ILE A 140 9.88 1.92 5.93
N ASN A 141 9.29 2.63 6.90
CA ASN A 141 7.92 3.15 6.80
C ASN A 141 7.74 4.08 5.60
N MET A 142 8.64 5.04 5.41
CA MET A 142 8.57 5.94 4.25
C MET A 142 8.60 5.16 2.93
N VAL A 143 9.49 4.17 2.82
CA VAL A 143 9.63 3.35 1.61
C VAL A 143 8.39 2.50 1.37
N HIS A 144 7.92 1.71 2.35
CA HIS A 144 6.80 0.80 2.10
C HIS A 144 5.49 1.54 1.84
N VAL A 145 5.24 2.69 2.50
CA VAL A 145 4.09 3.56 2.20
C VAL A 145 4.23 4.17 0.80
N GLY A 146 5.42 4.61 0.41
CA GLY A 146 5.70 5.10 -0.94
C GLY A 146 5.44 4.04 -2.02
N LEU A 147 5.86 2.80 -1.78
CA LEU A 147 5.56 1.68 -2.68
C LEU A 147 4.05 1.38 -2.74
N ALA A 148 3.36 1.38 -1.60
CA ALA A 148 1.90 1.22 -1.56
C ALA A 148 1.17 2.31 -2.36
N MET A 149 1.68 3.56 -2.32
CA MET A 149 1.18 4.67 -3.12
C MET A 149 1.41 4.44 -4.61
N VAL A 150 2.57 3.91 -5.02
CA VAL A 150 2.82 3.52 -6.42
C VAL A 150 1.83 2.45 -6.90
N VAL A 151 1.53 1.45 -6.06
CA VAL A 151 0.51 0.43 -6.37
C VAL A 151 -0.86 1.07 -6.50
N ALA A 152 -1.29 1.88 -5.52
CA ALA A 152 -2.57 2.57 -5.56
C ALA A 152 -2.70 3.44 -6.82
N TRP A 153 -1.67 4.21 -7.15
CA TRP A 153 -1.63 5.05 -8.32
C TRP A 153 -1.78 4.24 -9.62
N ARG A 154 -1.00 3.16 -9.75
CA ARG A 154 -1.07 2.27 -10.91
C ARG A 154 -2.42 1.60 -11.06
N LEU A 155 -3.00 1.10 -9.97
CA LEU A 155 -4.32 0.44 -10.01
C LEU A 155 -5.43 1.42 -10.36
N ASN A 156 -5.33 2.69 -9.94
CA ASN A 156 -6.35 3.72 -10.18
C ASN A 156 -6.11 4.55 -11.47
N TRP A 157 -5.01 4.33 -12.18
CA TRP A 157 -4.72 5.07 -13.41
C TRP A 157 -5.77 4.77 -14.50
N PRO A 158 -6.29 5.80 -15.20
CA PRO A 158 -7.26 5.60 -16.26
C PRO A 158 -6.64 4.82 -17.43
N VAL A 159 -7.35 3.81 -17.92
CA VAL A 159 -6.99 3.12 -19.16
C VAL A 159 -7.52 3.94 -20.32
N ALA A 160 -6.67 4.24 -21.31
CA ALA A 160 -7.07 5.01 -22.49
C ALA A 160 -8.30 4.36 -23.17
N PRO A 161 -9.30 5.15 -23.59
CA PRO A 161 -10.43 4.63 -24.36
C PRO A 161 -9.90 3.95 -25.63
N ARG A 162 -10.40 2.76 -25.96
CA ARG A 162 -10.21 2.25 -27.33
C ARG A 162 -10.94 3.21 -28.26
N THR A 163 -10.19 3.97 -29.05
CA THR A 163 -10.75 4.68 -30.20
C THR A 163 -11.46 3.64 -31.06
N ALA A 164 -12.79 3.71 -31.09
CA ALA A 164 -13.57 2.99 -32.07
C ALA A 164 -13.15 3.56 -33.43
N SER A 165 -12.46 2.76 -34.25
CA SER A 165 -12.28 3.07 -35.65
C SER A 165 -13.68 3.16 -36.26
N VAL A 166 -14.13 4.37 -36.54
CA VAL A 166 -15.28 4.59 -37.39
C VAL A 166 -14.80 4.19 -38.79
N ASP A 167 -15.18 2.99 -39.23
CA ASP A 167 -15.02 2.58 -40.63
C ASP A 167 -15.91 3.49 -41.48
N VAL A 168 -15.33 4.55 -42.02
CA VAL A 168 -15.96 5.38 -43.05
C VAL A 168 -15.79 4.63 -44.37
N ASP A 169 -16.63 3.62 -44.59
CA ASP A 169 -16.79 3.02 -45.91
C ASP A 169 -17.82 3.84 -46.68
N ALA A 170 -17.36 4.91 -47.32
CA ALA A 170 -18.15 5.76 -48.20
C ALA A 170 -17.53 5.77 -49.60
N SER A 171 -17.74 4.67 -50.35
CA SER A 171 -17.66 4.71 -51.81
C SER A 171 -19.07 4.79 -52.39
N PRO A 172 -19.44 5.86 -53.12
CA PRO A 172 -20.70 5.89 -53.83
C PRO A 172 -20.62 4.91 -55.01
N LYS A 173 -21.54 3.95 -55.06
CA LYS A 173 -21.76 3.14 -56.26
C LYS A 173 -22.26 4.08 -57.35
N VAL A 174 -21.43 4.29 -58.38
CA VAL A 174 -21.84 4.89 -59.64
C VAL A 174 -22.67 3.84 -60.36
N GLU A 175 -23.99 4.03 -60.43
CA GLU A 175 -24.86 3.29 -61.34
C GLU A 175 -24.70 3.87 -62.75
N ALA A 176 -24.57 2.95 -63.71
CA ALA A 176 -24.30 3.21 -65.13
C ALA A 176 -25.58 3.50 -65.91
#